data_AF-A0A7W6NMP0-F1
#
_entry.id   AF-A0A7W6NMP0-F1
#
_cell.length_a   1.000
_cell.length_b   1.000
_cell.length_c   1.000
_cell.angle_alpha   90.00
_cell.angle_beta   90.00
_cell.angle_gamma   90.00
#
_symmetry.space_group_name_H-M   'P 1'
#
loop_
_entity.id
_entity.type
_entity.pdbx_description
1 polymer ?
#
loop_
_entity_poly.entity_id
_entity_poly.type
_entity_poly.pdbx_seq_one_letter_code
_entity_poly.pdbx_strand_id
1 'polypeptide(L)'
;MPNPWLGTEPEILIPRLERLTRDLEDIARKNHRMTGSAVLLEDFFLCQRAVPCLAGHMFGHPEIDNGSPGFTSELFYLDHERRVARTLSRWYRLGGAKEFKK
;
A
#
# COMPACT_ATOMS: atom_id res chain seq x y z
N MET A 1 -12.04 11.04 -16.17
CA MET A 1 -11.97 9.91 -15.23
C MET A 1 -11.02 10.28 -14.12
N PRO A 2 -11.37 10.15 -12.83
CA PRO A 2 -10.40 10.36 -11.75
C PRO A 2 -9.26 9.35 -11.88
N ASN A 3 -8.03 9.77 -11.61
CA ASN A 3 -6.86 8.89 -11.63
C ASN A 3 -7.05 7.77 -10.60
N PRO A 4 -7.06 6.47 -11.00
CA PRO A 4 -7.24 5.36 -10.06
C PRO A 4 -6.02 5.13 -9.14
N TRP A 5 -4.89 5.78 -9.42
CA TRP A 5 -3.69 5.73 -8.59
C TRP A 5 -3.76 6.80 -7.48
N LEU A 6 -3.49 6.40 -6.24
CA LEU A 6 -3.57 7.30 -5.10
C LEU A 6 -2.30 8.15 -4.97
N GLY A 7 -2.29 9.27 -5.70
CA GLY A 7 -1.34 10.37 -5.51
C GLY A 7 0.05 10.16 -6.09
N THR A 8 0.39 8.96 -6.59
CA THR A 8 1.62 8.71 -7.34
C THR A 8 1.32 7.94 -8.62
N GLU A 9 1.70 8.50 -9.76
CA GLU A 9 1.56 7.84 -11.06
C GLU A 9 2.38 6.53 -11.12
N PRO A 10 1.90 5.50 -11.83
CA PRO A 10 2.54 4.19 -11.86
C PRO A 10 3.96 4.24 -12.44
N GLU A 11 4.22 5.13 -13.40
CA GLU A 11 5.55 5.34 -14.00
C GLU A 11 6.57 5.81 -12.96
N ILE A 12 6.13 6.46 -11.88
CA ILE A 12 6.96 6.91 -10.77
C ILE A 12 6.99 5.85 -9.66
N LEU A 13 5.84 5.24 -9.36
CA LEU A 13 5.67 4.35 -8.23
C LEU A 13 6.35 2.98 -8.44
N ILE A 14 6.21 2.39 -9.63
CA ILE A 14 6.74 1.06 -9.93
C ILE A 14 8.26 1.01 -9.77
N PRO A 15 9.07 1.89 -10.39
CA PRO A 15 10.52 1.85 -10.24
C PRO A 15 10.99 2.06 -8.79
N ARG A 16 10.23 2.83 -7.99
CA ARG A 16 10.51 3.04 -6.55
C ARG A 16 10.27 1.75 -5.76
N LEU A 17 9.14 1.09 -5.98
CA LEU A 17 8.82 -0.17 -5.32
C LEU A 17 9.80 -1.28 -5.70
N GLU A 18 10.19 -1.37 -6.97
CA GLU A 18 11.21 -2.35 -7.41
C GLU A 18 12.57 -2.11 -6.77
N ARG A 19 13.00 -0.86 -6.65
CA ARG A 19 14.24 -0.51 -5.95
C ARG A 19 14.15 -0.88 -4.47
N LEU A 20 13.05 -0.50 -3.81
CA LEU A 20 12.82 -0.83 -2.41
C LEU A 20 12.84 -2.34 -2.18
N THR A 21 12.19 -3.14 -3.04
CA THR A 21 12.20 -4.60 -2.95
C THR A 21 13.62 -5.14 -3.01
N ARG A 22 14.44 -4.70 -3.98
CA ARG A 22 15.85 -5.12 -4.07
C ARG A 22 16.66 -4.74 -2.82
N ASP A 23 16.50 -3.51 -2.34
CA ASP A 23 17.20 -3.04 -1.15
C ASP A 23 16.81 -3.88 0.09
N LEU A 24 15.52 -4.23 0.25
CA LEU A 24 15.03 -5.08 1.34
C LEU A 24 15.53 -6.52 1.23
N GLU A 25 15.62 -7.08 0.02
CA GLU A 25 16.18 -8.41 -0.23
C GLU A 25 17.67 -8.46 0.15
N ASP A 26 18.45 -7.45 -0.21
CA ASP A 26 19.86 -7.34 0.15
C ASP A 26 20.07 -7.20 1.66
N ILE A 27 19.22 -6.41 2.34
CA ILE A 27 19.20 -6.30 3.81
C ILE A 27 18.89 -7.65 4.45
N ALA A 28 17.84 -8.35 3.99
CA ALA A 28 17.45 -9.64 4.53
C ALA A 28 18.56 -10.70 4.39
N ARG A 29 19.33 -10.64 3.30
CA ARG A 29 20.50 -11.51 3.05
C ARG A 29 21.76 -11.09 3.78
N LYS A 30 21.73 -10.00 4.57
CA LYS A 30 22.92 -9.37 5.20
C LYS A 30 23.99 -8.94 4.20
N ASN A 31 23.60 -8.68 2.95
CA ASN A 31 24.48 -8.24 1.86
C ASN A 31 24.35 -6.73 1.59
N HIS A 32 23.61 -6.00 2.41
CA HIS A 32 23.40 -4.58 2.20
C HIS A 32 24.74 -3.83 2.21
N ARG A 33 24.98 -3.11 1.12
CA ARG A 33 26.01 -2.07 1.06
C ARG A 33 25.26 -0.78 0.84
N MET A 34 25.45 0.20 1.72
CA MET A 34 24.94 1.55 1.45
C MET A 34 25.45 1.97 0.09
N THR A 35 24.52 2.21 -0.85
CA THR A 35 24.90 2.77 -2.15
C THR A 35 25.44 4.17 -1.92
N GLY A 36 26.38 4.62 -2.76
CA GLY A 36 26.92 5.99 -2.69
C GLY A 36 25.89 7.10 -2.93
N SER A 37 24.61 6.77 -3.06
CA SER A 37 23.48 7.69 -3.23
C SER A 37 22.64 7.89 -1.97
N ALA A 38 23.10 7.40 -0.81
CA ALA A 38 22.41 7.62 0.47
C ALA A 38 22.36 9.12 0.82
N VAL A 39 21.19 9.57 1.29
CA VAL A 39 20.99 10.94 1.77
C VAL A 39 21.28 11.00 3.27
N LEU A 40 22.01 12.02 3.71
CA LEU A 40 22.23 12.29 5.14
C LEU A 40 20.95 12.89 5.76
N LEU A 41 20.48 12.30 6.86
CA LEU A 41 19.38 12.81 7.67
C LEU A 41 19.90 13.03 9.10
N GLU A 42 19.96 14.29 9.54
CA GLU A 42 20.40 14.68 10.89
C GLU A 42 19.20 14.88 11.83
N ASP A 43 19.42 14.80 13.14
CA ASP A 43 18.42 15.02 14.20
C ASP A 43 17.11 14.24 14.04
N PHE A 44 17.20 13.00 13.56
CA PHE A 44 16.02 12.18 13.28
C PHE A 44 15.36 11.64 14.55
N PHE A 45 14.03 11.50 14.49
CA PHE A 45 13.23 10.77 15.48
C PHE A 45 12.19 9.91 14.77
N LEU A 46 11.75 8.84 15.44
CA LEU A 46 10.75 7.93 14.89
C LEU A 46 9.37 8.61 14.86
N CYS A 47 8.71 8.59 13.70
CA CYS A 47 7.35 9.09 13.53
C CYS A 47 6.50 8.11 12.69
N GLN A 48 5.17 8.28 12.74
CA GLN A 48 4.22 7.53 11.94
C GLN A 48 3.38 8.48 11.08
N ARG A 49 3.07 8.07 9.85
CA ARG A 49 2.23 8.83 8.92
C ARG A 49 0.96 8.06 8.63
N ALA A 50 -0.16 8.78 8.53
CA ALA A 50 -1.41 8.21 8.02
C ALA A 50 -1.26 7.92 6.51
N VAL A 51 -1.74 6.75 6.09
CA VAL A 51 -1.79 6.32 4.69
C VAL A 51 -3.23 6.02 4.28
N PRO A 52 -3.62 6.23 3.01
CA PRO A 52 -4.92 5.81 2.53
C PRO A 52 -5.10 4.30 2.68
N CYS A 53 -6.23 3.88 3.23
CA CYS A 53 -6.62 2.47 3.36
C CYS A 53 -8.14 2.34 3.22
N LEU A 54 -8.63 1.11 3.08
CA LEU A 54 -10.06 0.81 3.08
C LEU A 54 -10.48 0.25 4.43
N ALA A 55 -11.67 0.61 4.88
CA ALA A 55 -12.33 0.03 6.04
C ALA A 55 -13.63 -0.66 5.60
N GLY A 56 -13.91 -1.83 6.15
CA GLY A 56 -15.11 -2.59 5.78
C GLY A 56 -15.14 -3.96 6.45
N HIS A 57 -16.05 -4.82 5.97
CA HIS A 57 -16.13 -6.21 6.40
C HIS A 57 -15.42 -7.10 5.37
N MET A 58 -14.56 -8.01 5.86
CA MET A 58 -13.73 -8.86 5.02
C MET A 58 -14.48 -10.13 4.61
N PHE A 59 -14.30 -10.55 3.36
CA PHE A 59 -14.85 -11.82 2.84
C PHE A 59 -13.79 -12.53 2.00
N GLY A 60 -13.62 -13.83 2.20
CA GLY A 60 -12.64 -14.67 1.50
C GLY A 60 -11.18 -14.39 1.89
N HIS A 61 -10.95 -13.77 3.05
CA HIS A 61 -9.60 -13.56 3.56
C HIS A 61 -9.03 -14.88 4.10
N PRO A 62 -7.76 -15.25 3.81
CA PRO A 62 -7.20 -16.54 4.21
C PRO A 62 -7.10 -16.73 5.74
N GLU A 63 -7.04 -15.62 6.48
CA GLU A 63 -6.76 -15.59 7.93
C GLU A 63 -7.82 -14.84 8.75
N ILE A 64 -8.89 -14.33 8.12
CA ILE A 64 -9.91 -13.52 8.80
C ILE A 64 -11.28 -14.08 8.45
N ASP A 65 -12.11 -14.30 9.47
CA ASP A 65 -13.46 -14.82 9.30
C ASP A 65 -14.32 -13.88 8.45
N ASN A 66 -15.17 -14.47 7.62
CA ASN A 66 -16.11 -13.73 6.79
C ASN A 66 -17.02 -12.82 7.63
N GLY A 67 -17.19 -11.58 7.17
CA GLY A 67 -17.99 -10.58 7.87
C GLY A 67 -17.26 -9.85 8.98
N SER A 68 -15.99 -10.17 9.27
CA SER A 68 -15.21 -9.46 10.30
C SER A 68 -14.88 -8.03 9.86
N PRO A 69 -15.05 -7.01 10.71
CA PRO A 69 -14.63 -5.65 10.39
C PRO A 69 -13.11 -5.52 10.41
N GLY A 70 -12.56 -4.66 9.55
CA GLY A 70 -11.13 -4.39 9.55
C GLY A 70 -10.71 -3.25 8.63
N PHE A 71 -9.42 -2.92 8.75
CA PHE A 71 -8.72 -2.00 7.85
C PHE A 71 -7.78 -2.77 6.95
N THR A 72 -7.62 -2.33 5.71
CA THR A 72 -6.58 -2.84 4.83
C THR A 72 -5.23 -2.19 5.15
N SER A 73 -4.16 -2.75 4.59
CA SER A 73 -2.90 -2.02 4.43
C SER A 73 -3.06 -0.85 3.45
N GLU A 74 -1.98 -0.08 3.27
CA GLU A 74 -1.92 1.07 2.35
C GLU A 74 -2.48 0.73 0.96
N LEU A 75 -3.29 1.63 0.42
CA LEU A 75 -3.97 1.51 -0.86
C LEU A 75 -3.11 2.15 -1.96
N PHE A 76 -2.89 1.41 -3.05
CA PHE A 76 -2.05 1.83 -4.18
C PHE A 76 -2.88 2.08 -5.45
N TYR A 77 -3.99 1.36 -5.62
CA TYR A 77 -4.86 1.44 -6.78
C TYR A 77 -6.32 1.28 -6.37
N LEU A 78 -7.21 2.11 -6.91
CA LEU A 78 -8.64 2.08 -6.66
C LEU A 78 -9.40 2.43 -7.95
N ASP A 79 -10.09 1.43 -8.50
CA ASP A 79 -10.99 1.62 -9.64
C ASP A 79 -12.44 1.40 -9.18
N HIS A 80 -13.16 2.51 -9.04
CA HIS A 80 -14.56 2.50 -8.60
C HIS A 80 -15.49 1.87 -9.65
N GLU A 81 -15.22 2.06 -10.94
CA GLU A 81 -16.07 1.54 -12.02
C GLU A 81 -15.94 0.02 -12.10
N ARG A 82 -14.70 -0.50 -12.04
CA ARG A 82 -14.41 -1.93 -12.03
C ARG A 82 -14.59 -2.57 -10.65
N ARG A 83 -14.81 -1.77 -9.61
CA ARG A 83 -14.95 -2.19 -8.20
C ARG A 83 -13.78 -3.05 -7.75
N VAL A 84 -12.56 -2.59 -7.99
CA VAL A 84 -11.33 -3.27 -7.57
C VAL A 84 -10.38 -2.32 -6.87
N ALA A 85 -9.63 -2.87 -5.92
CA ALA A 85 -8.60 -2.17 -5.18
C ALA A 85 -7.34 -3.03 -5.04
N ARG A 86 -6.17 -2.41 -5.13
CA ARG A 86 -4.89 -3.03 -4.76
C ARG A 86 -4.30 -2.32 -3.55
N THR A 87 -4.03 -3.10 -2.52
CA THR A 87 -3.33 -2.67 -1.31
C THR A 87 -1.91 -3.21 -1.32
N LEU A 88 -1.08 -2.86 -0.33
CA LEU A 88 0.25 -3.44 -0.18
C LEU A 88 0.19 -4.98 -0.23
N SER A 89 -0.79 -5.55 0.47
CA SER A 89 -0.85 -6.99 0.72
C SER A 89 -1.68 -7.73 -0.33
N ARG A 90 -2.87 -7.23 -0.67
CA ARG A 90 -3.90 -8.03 -1.38
C ARG A 90 -4.70 -7.22 -2.40
N TRP A 91 -5.25 -7.94 -3.38
CA TRP A 91 -6.29 -7.45 -4.28
C TRP A 91 -7.64 -7.62 -3.60
N TYR A 92 -8.51 -6.63 -3.72
CA TYR A 92 -9.87 -6.64 -3.20
C TYR A 92 -10.87 -6.39 -4.33
N ARG A 93 -11.93 -7.21 -4.35
CA ARG A 93 -13.17 -6.88 -5.08
C ARG A 93 -14.06 -6.11 -4.12
N LEU A 94 -14.59 -4.98 -4.57
CA LEU A 94 -15.39 -4.07 -3.74
C LEU A 94 -16.88 -4.42 -3.89
N GLY A 95 -17.44 -5.04 -2.85
CA GLY A 95 -18.86 -5.33 -2.75
C GLY A 95 -19.62 -4.18 -2.09
N GLY A 96 -20.84 -3.90 -2.58
CA GLY A 96 -21.82 -2.99 -1.96
C GLY A 96 -21.23 -1.69 -1.39
N ALA A 97 -21.22 -0.60 -2.16
CA ALA A 97 -20.80 0.69 -1.62
C ALA A 97 -21.73 1.10 -0.47
N LYS A 98 -21.21 1.18 0.75
CA LYS A 98 -21.75 2.12 1.73
C LYS A 98 -21.07 3.44 1.43
N GLU A 99 -21.85 4.47 1.08
CA GLU A 99 -21.30 5.82 0.97
C GLU A 99 -20.68 6.20 2.33
N PHE A 100 -19.40 6.56 2.32
CA PHE A 100 -18.81 7.26 3.43
C PHE A 100 -19.43 8.66 3.47
N LYS A 101 -20.40 8.87 4.36
CA LYS A 101 -20.80 10.23 4.72
C LYS A 101 -19.65 10.85 5.50
N LYS A 102 -19.13 11.95 4.94
CA LYS A 102 -18.12 12.81 5.58
C LYS A 102 -18.67 13.43 6.87
#